data_AF-A0A915MV20-F1
#
_entry.id   AF-A0A915MV20-F1
#
_cell.length_a   1.000
_cell.length_b   1.000
_cell.length_c   1.000
_cell.angle_alpha   90.00
_cell.angle_beta   90.00
_cell.angle_gamma   90.00
#
_symmetry.space_group_name_H-M   'P 1'
#
loop_
_entity.id
_entity.type
_entity.pdbx_description
1 polymer ?
#
loop_
_entity_poly.entity_id
_entity_poly.type
_entity_poly.pdbx_seq_one_letter_code
_entity_poly.pdbx_strand_id
1 'polypeptide(L)' 'HLIMAVPAMINSCDDDQATEWLPKLLNRELIATYAQTEMGHGTNLRALETTATYDPSTE' A
#
# COMPACT_ATOMS: atom_id res chain seq x y z
N HIS A 1 -10.96 0.34 1.96
CA HIS A 1 -10.98 -0.75 0.97
C HIS A 1 -11.25 -0.25 -0.47
N LEU A 2 -12.49 -0.13 -0.95
CA LEU A 2 -12.76 0.17 -2.37
C LEU A 2 -12.35 1.58 -2.84
N ILE A 3 -12.46 2.59 -1.98
CA ILE A 3 -12.25 4.00 -2.38
C ILE A 3 -10.77 4.36 -2.54
N MET A 4 -9.89 3.78 -1.72
CA MET A 4 -8.47 4.15 -1.69
C MET A 4 -7.53 2.96 -1.89
N ALA A 5 -7.75 1.85 -1.19
CA ALA A 5 -6.81 0.72 -1.24
C ALA A 5 -6.78 0.06 -2.62
N VAL A 6 -7.95 -0.20 -3.23
CA VAL A 6 -8.02 -0.80 -4.57
C VAL A 6 -7.40 0.13 -5.64
N PRO A 7 -7.75 1.43 -5.73
CA PRO A 7 -7.09 2.34 -6.67
C PRO A 7 -5.59 2.51 -6.43
N ALA A 8 -5.13 2.55 -5.17
CA ALA A 8 -3.71 2.63 -4.86
C ALA A 8 -2.94 1.40 -5.39
N MET A 9 -3.48 0.20 -5.20
CA MET A 9 -2.88 -1.02 -5.76
C MET A 9 -2.87 -0.99 -7.29
N ILE A 10 -3.97 -0.61 -7.94
CA ILE A 10 -4.03 -0.50 -9.42
C ILE A 10 -2.97 0.46 -9.96
N ASN A 11 -2.73 1.59 -9.27
CA ASN A 11 -1.82 2.63 -9.74
C ASN A 11 -0.35 2.37 -9.39
N SER A 12 -0.05 1.49 -8.43
CA SER A 12 1.31 1.32 -7.89
C SER A 12 1.89 -0.08 -8.04
N CYS A 13 1.08 -1.10 -8.34
CA CYS A 13 1.57 -2.45 -8.59
C CYS A 13 2.16 -2.61 -10.00
N ASP A 14 3.17 -3.47 -10.12
CA ASP A 14 3.54 -4.09 -11.39
C ASP A 14 2.58 -5.24 -11.76
N ASP A 15 2.77 -5.83 -12.95
CA ASP A 15 1.87 -6.86 -13.48
C ASP A 15 1.83 -8.12 -12.60
N ASP A 16 2.97 -8.53 -12.04
CA ASP A 16 3.08 -9.73 -11.19
C ASP A 16 2.36 -9.50 -9.86
N GLN A 17 2.58 -8.34 -9.24
CA GLN A 17 1.89 -7.92 -8.01
C GLN A 17 0.38 -7.76 -8.24
N ALA A 18 -0.03 -7.15 -9.36
CA ALA A 18 -1.43 -6.95 -9.69
C ALA A 18 -2.17 -8.28 -9.85
N THR A 19 -1.53 -9.25 -10.51
CA THR A 19 -2.06 -10.61 -10.73
C THR A 19 -2.27 -11.34 -9.41
N GLU A 20 -1.34 -11.23 -8.46
CA GLU A 20 -1.47 -11.87 -7.16
C GLU A 20 -2.54 -11.16 -6.29
N TRP A 21 -2.47 -9.83 -6.16
CA TRP A 21 -3.20 -9.13 -5.10
C TRP A 21 -4.58 -8.62 -5.51
N LEU A 22 -4.75 -8.08 -6.73
CA LEU A 22 -6.01 -7.44 -7.12
C LEU A 22 -7.21 -8.40 -7.10
N PRO A 23 -7.13 -9.65 -7.58
CA PRO A 23 -8.25 -10.59 -7.50
C PRO A 23 -8.71 -10.81 -6.06
N LYS A 24 -7.77 -10.98 -5.11
CA LYS A 24 -8.08 -11.18 -3.69
C LYS A 24 -8.78 -9.97 -3.08
N LEU A 25 -8.34 -8.74 -3.43
CA LEU A 25 -9.00 -7.52 -2.98
C LEU A 25 -10.41 -7.39 -3.58
N LEU A 26 -10.58 -7.67 -4.87
CA LEU A 26 -11.87 -7.51 -5.57
C LEU A 26 -12.89 -8.58 -5.16
N ASN A 27 -12.44 -9.81 -4.92
CA ASN A 27 -13.26 -10.92 -4.42
C ASN A 27 -13.55 -10.83 -2.92
N ARG A 28 -13.01 -9.82 -2.22
CA ARG A 28 -13.14 -9.61 -0.77
C ARG A 28 -12.54 -10.74 0.07
N GLU A 29 -11.57 -11.45 -0.49
CA GLU A 29 -10.73 -12.42 0.23
C GLU A 29 -9.75 -11.69 1.17
N LEU A 30 -9.40 -10.44 0.83
CA LEU A 30 -8.58 -9.54 1.66
C LEU A 30 -9.26 -8.18 1.83
N ILE A 31 -9.29 -7.68 3.07
CA ILE A 31 -9.72 -6.32 3.38
C ILE A 31 -8.49 -5.45 3.61
N ALA A 32 -8.43 -4.33 2.88
CA ALA A 32 -7.27 -3.44 2.87
C ALA A 32 -7.66 -1.97 3.10
N THR A 33 -6.70 -1.19 3.56
CA THR A 33 -6.81 0.27 3.75
C THR A 33 -5.56 0.97 3.22
N TYR A 34 -5.63 2.29 3.03
CA TYR A 34 -4.51 3.13 2.65
C TYR A 34 -4.04 3.90 3.89
N ALA A 35 -2.94 3.45 4.50
CA ALA A 35 -2.42 3.97 5.76
C ALA A 35 -1.28 4.97 5.50
N GLN A 36 -1.64 6.22 5.21
CA GLN A 36 -0.65 7.29 4.94
C GLN A 36 -0.51 8.27 6.11
N THR A 37 -1.63 8.75 6.66
CA THR A 37 -1.61 9.76 7.74
C THR A 37 -1.06 9.16 9.03
N GLU A 38 -0.10 9.85 9.63
CA GLU A 38 0.44 9.56 10.96
C GLU A 38 -0.09 10.56 11.99
N MET A 39 0.14 10.28 13.28
CA MET A 39 -0.31 11.15 14.37
C MET A 39 0.25 12.58 14.25
N GLY A 40 1.53 12.73 13.86
CA GLY A 40 2.18 14.03 13.66
C GLY A 40 2.03 14.63 12.26
N HIS A 41 1.60 13.83 11.28
CA HIS A 41 1.76 14.16 9.87
C HIS A 41 0.55 13.74 9.03
N GLY A 42 -0.21 14.73 8.54
CA GLY A 42 -1.28 14.53 7.55
C GLY A 42 -1.11 15.40 6.31
N THR A 43 -0.88 16.71 6.51
CA THR A 43 -0.66 17.66 5.41
C THR A 43 0.79 17.64 4.92
N ASN A 44 1.77 17.51 5.82
CA ASN A 44 3.20 17.53 5.48
C ASN A 44 3.75 16.10 5.26
N LEU A 45 3.48 15.51 4.09
CA LEU A 45 3.89 14.14 3.77
C LEU A 45 5.40 13.92 3.74
N ARG A 46 6.20 14.98 3.54
CA ARG A 46 7.66 14.89 3.53
C ARG A 46 8.26 14.65 4.92
N ALA A 47 7.46 14.79 5.97
CA ALA A 47 7.88 14.61 7.35
C ALA A 47 7.39 13.29 7.97
N LEU A 48 6.80 12.38 7.18
CA LEU A 48 6.42 11.05 7.67
C LEU A 48 7.61 10.36 8.36
N GLU A 49 7.33 9.74 9.49
CA GLU A 49 8.34 9.12 10.37
C GLU A 49 8.53 7.63 10.09
N THR A 50 7.53 6.97 9.49
CA THR A 50 7.62 5.55 9.14
C THR A 50 8.73 5.32 8.10
N THR A 51 9.72 4.50 8.46
CA THR A 51 10.85 4.14 7.59
C THR A 51 10.70 2.72 7.04
N ALA A 52 11.04 2.52 5.77
CA ALA A 52 11.21 1.20 5.16
C ALA A 52 12.67 1.05 4.70
N THR A 53 13.48 0.35 5.50
CA THR A 53 14.92 0.14 5.23
C THR A 53 15.12 -1.22 4.58
N TYR A 54 15.72 -1.25 3.38
CA TYR A 54 16.06 -2.48 2.67
C TYR A 54 17.18 -3.24 3.38
N ASP A 55 17.05 -4.57 3.48
CA ASP A 55 18.08 -5.47 4.02
C ASP A 55 18.69 -6.33 2.90
N PRO A 56 19.87 -5.98 2.38
CA PRO A 56 20.53 -6.72 1.30
C PRO A 56 20.94 -8.15 1.67
N SER A 57 20.97 -8.49 2.97
CA SER A 57 21.31 -9.85 3.41
C SER A 57 20.18 -10.85 3.18
N THR A 58 18.99 -10.37 2.84
CA THR A 58 17.75 -11.15 2.68
C THR A 58 17.26 -11.25 1.23
N GLU A 59 18.08 -10.86 0.26
CA GLU A 59 17.79 -11.04 -1.16
C GLU A 59 17.82 -12.51 -1.60
#